data_AF-A0A6C0B529-F1
#
_entry.id   AF-A0A6C0B529-F1
#
_cell.length_a   1.000
_cell.length_b   1.000
_cell.length_c   1.000
_cell.angle_alpha   90.00
_cell.angle_beta   90.00
_cell.angle_gamma   90.00
#
_symmetry.space_group_name_H-M   'P 1'
#
loop_
_entity.id
_entity.type
_entity.pdbx_description
1 polymer ?
#
loop_
_entity_poly.entity_id
_entity_poly.type
_entity_poly.pdbx_seq_one_letter_code
_entity_poly.pdbx_strand_id
1 'polypeptide(L)'
;MSLSWLRTTLPRRIVISLSIYGDAQRFIHGLYENCRDINRIYPDFWIYVYAGNDFDKSMLNVLVGIRNLKIIYTGLTGHINMSYRFFSIDYPEVSIAFSRDCDCRIIARDQYCINTFIQSNKMFQIIRDNRSHDVSILGGMWGIKKGAIDTPLYKLFKKYSDSKIGEYGYGDDQEFLAQYVYPIVKPKSLIFDGRFHFFKDEEVVNIDVPDEITEVGTLEFVGRPM
;
A
#
# COMPACT_ATOMS: atom_id res chain seq x y z
N MET A 1 39.17 16.34 0.23
CA MET A 1 37.99 16.67 1.06
C MET A 1 37.04 15.48 1.03
N SER A 2 36.99 14.71 2.12
CA SER A 2 36.24 13.46 2.23
C SER A 2 34.79 13.74 2.61
N LEU A 3 33.85 13.47 1.69
CA LEU A 3 32.40 13.55 1.91
C LEU A 3 31.93 12.35 2.75
N SER A 4 32.15 12.44 4.05
CA SER A 4 31.91 11.36 5.03
C SER A 4 30.61 11.48 5.84
N TRP A 5 29.63 12.29 5.42
CA TRP A 5 28.36 12.46 6.15
C TRP A 5 27.25 12.72 5.10
N LEU A 6 26.42 11.75 4.69
CA LEU A 6 25.30 11.16 5.43
C LEU A 6 24.98 9.76 4.87
N ARG A 7 25.65 8.71 5.36
CA ARG A 7 25.04 7.37 5.36
C ARG A 7 24.16 7.31 6.59
N THR A 8 22.86 7.54 6.43
CA THR A 8 21.91 7.33 7.53
C THR A 8 21.98 5.85 7.95
N THR A 9 22.43 5.61 9.17
CA THR A 9 22.55 4.30 9.83
C THR A 9 21.22 3.81 10.40
N LEU A 10 20.11 4.48 10.05
CA LEU A 10 18.79 4.04 10.47
C LEU A 10 18.51 2.66 9.86
N PRO A 11 18.01 1.69 10.66
CA PRO A 11 17.59 0.40 10.14
C PRO A 11 16.55 0.63 9.04
N ARG A 12 16.85 0.14 7.85
CA ARG A 12 16.00 0.29 6.67
C ARG A 12 14.81 -0.66 6.79
N ARG A 13 13.63 -0.12 7.08
CA ARG A 13 12.39 -0.90 7.17
C ARG A 13 11.76 -1.08 5.80
N ILE A 14 11.28 -2.28 5.55
CA ILE A 14 10.27 -2.54 4.52
C ILE A 14 8.92 -2.59 5.24
N VAL A 15 7.97 -1.80 4.77
CA VAL A 15 6.66 -1.63 5.44
C VAL A 15 5.53 -2.09 4.54
N ILE A 16 4.64 -2.94 5.06
CA ILE A 16 3.28 -3.09 4.53
C ILE A 16 2.37 -2.14 5.29
N SER A 17 1.69 -1.27 4.56
CA SER A 17 0.89 -0.17 5.10
C SER A 17 -0.59 -0.42 4.82
N LEU A 18 -1.38 -0.46 5.89
CA LEU A 18 -2.80 -0.80 5.92
C LEU A 18 -3.61 0.36 6.50
N SER A 19 -4.91 0.43 6.21
CA SER A 19 -5.81 1.44 6.80
C SER A 19 -7.15 0.87 7.20
N ILE A 20 -7.62 1.20 8.41
CA ILE A 20 -8.92 0.80 8.96
C ILE A 20 -9.66 2.03 9.52
N TYR A 21 -10.92 2.18 9.14
CA TYR A 21 -11.80 3.28 9.53
C TYR A 21 -13.27 2.90 9.26
N GLY A 22 -14.22 3.71 9.69
CA GLY A 22 -15.64 3.54 9.42
C GLY A 22 -16.22 2.25 10.02
N ASP A 23 -16.85 1.41 9.19
CA ASP A 23 -17.41 0.11 9.61
C ASP A 23 -16.31 -0.95 9.85
N ALA A 24 -15.41 -0.65 10.78
CA ALA A 24 -14.24 -1.45 11.12
C ALA A 24 -14.59 -2.87 11.58
N GLN A 25 -15.82 -3.11 12.05
CA GLN A 25 -16.29 -4.42 12.47
C GLN A 25 -16.25 -5.46 11.35
N ARG A 26 -16.52 -5.03 10.10
CA ARG A 26 -16.44 -5.92 8.94
C ARG A 26 -15.00 -6.32 8.59
N PHE A 27 -14.04 -5.46 8.89
CA PHE A 27 -12.67 -5.58 8.43
C PHE A 27 -11.69 -6.07 9.49
N ILE A 28 -12.07 -6.05 10.78
CA ILE A 28 -11.13 -6.34 11.87
C ILE A 28 -10.57 -7.77 11.83
N HIS A 29 -11.40 -8.75 11.44
CA HIS A 29 -10.97 -10.14 11.29
C HIS A 29 -9.99 -10.30 10.12
N GLY A 30 -10.34 -9.74 8.95
CA GLY A 30 -9.47 -9.74 7.77
C GLY A 30 -8.13 -9.05 8.06
N LEU A 31 -8.15 -7.89 8.72
CA LEU A 31 -6.96 -7.18 9.17
C LEU A 31 -6.07 -8.05 10.07
N TYR A 32 -6.64 -8.70 11.09
CA TYR A 32 -5.88 -9.56 12.00
C TYR A 32 -5.22 -10.71 11.25
N GLU A 33 -5.99 -11.44 10.45
CA GLU A 33 -5.45 -12.59 9.74
C GLU A 33 -4.42 -12.15 8.69
N ASN A 34 -4.59 -10.98 8.06
CA ASN A 34 -3.64 -10.44 7.08
C ASN A 34 -2.33 -10.05 7.77
N CYS A 35 -2.41 -9.44 8.94
CA CYS A 35 -1.24 -9.16 9.78
C CYS A 35 -0.48 -10.44 10.15
N ARG A 36 -1.18 -11.52 10.47
CA ARG A 36 -0.56 -12.84 10.74
C ARG A 36 0.16 -13.40 9.53
N ASP A 37 -0.47 -13.34 8.36
CA ASP A 37 0.14 -13.82 7.12
C ASP A 37 1.38 -13.01 6.73
N ILE A 38 1.31 -11.67 6.83
CA ILE A 38 2.48 -10.81 6.61
C ILE A 38 3.62 -11.20 7.55
N ASN A 39 3.34 -11.40 8.85
CA ASN A 39 4.34 -11.81 9.84
C ASN A 39 4.94 -13.20 9.58
N ARG A 40 4.16 -14.12 8.98
CA ARG A 40 4.59 -15.47 8.61
C ARG A 40 5.47 -15.46 7.36
N ILE A 41 5.04 -14.73 6.33
CA ILE A 41 5.69 -14.66 5.02
C ILE A 41 6.94 -13.77 5.08
N TYR A 42 6.82 -12.63 5.75
CA TYR A 42 7.85 -11.59 5.84
C TYR A 42 8.12 -11.21 7.31
N PRO A 43 8.83 -12.07 8.07
CA PRO A 43 9.04 -11.86 9.51
C PRO A 43 9.79 -10.56 9.86
N ASP A 44 10.60 -10.04 8.93
CA ASP A 44 11.38 -8.81 9.11
C ASP A 44 10.66 -7.54 8.60
N PHE A 45 9.51 -7.69 7.93
CA PHE A 45 8.74 -6.54 7.48
C PHE A 45 8.00 -5.92 8.65
N TRP A 46 7.84 -4.61 8.58
CA TRP A 46 7.00 -3.85 9.49
C TRP A 46 5.59 -3.72 8.94
N ILE A 47 4.60 -3.74 9.82
CA ILE A 47 3.19 -3.53 9.47
C ILE A 47 2.76 -2.20 10.09
N TYR A 48 2.39 -1.24 9.27
CA TYR A 48 1.85 0.04 9.74
C TYR A 48 0.34 0.04 9.51
N VAL A 49 -0.44 0.07 10.60
CA VAL A 49 -1.90 0.14 10.54
C VAL A 49 -2.33 1.57 10.86
N TYR A 50 -2.82 2.28 9.85
CA TYR A 50 -3.41 3.60 10.01
C TYR A 50 -4.87 3.44 10.46
N ALA A 51 -5.22 4.05 11.59
CA ALA A 51 -6.52 3.90 12.22
C ALA A 51 -7.25 5.24 12.29
N GLY A 52 -8.46 5.27 11.71
CA GLY A 52 -9.40 6.37 11.83
C GLY A 52 -9.91 6.59 13.26
N ASN A 53 -10.74 7.62 13.42
CA ASN A 53 -11.33 8.01 14.71
C ASN A 53 -12.83 7.68 14.83
N ASP A 54 -13.37 6.93 13.87
CA ASP A 54 -14.79 6.67 13.65
C ASP A 54 -15.24 5.25 13.99
N PHE A 55 -14.47 4.54 14.83
CA PHE A 55 -14.82 3.23 15.38
C PHE A 55 -14.22 3.04 16.78
N ASP A 56 -14.65 2.00 17.50
CA ASP A 56 -14.08 1.66 18.80
C ASP A 56 -12.65 1.12 18.66
N LYS A 57 -11.66 1.90 19.14
CA LYS A 57 -10.24 1.55 19.07
C LYS A 57 -9.90 0.28 19.85
N SER A 58 -10.74 -0.15 20.79
CA SER A 58 -10.57 -1.42 21.52
C SER A 58 -10.59 -2.63 20.58
N MET A 59 -11.22 -2.51 19.41
CA MET A 59 -11.24 -3.56 18.38
C MET A 59 -9.83 -3.93 17.89
N LEU A 60 -8.89 -2.99 17.93
CA LEU A 60 -7.49 -3.23 17.53
C LEU A 60 -6.72 -4.08 18.55
N ASN A 61 -7.29 -4.42 19.71
CA ASN A 61 -6.67 -5.31 20.68
C ASN A 61 -6.40 -6.71 20.11
N VAL A 62 -7.11 -7.13 19.06
CA VAL A 62 -6.81 -8.38 18.34
C VAL A 62 -5.40 -8.40 17.75
N LEU A 63 -4.78 -7.24 17.52
CA LEU A 63 -3.43 -7.10 16.97
C LEU A 63 -2.33 -7.18 18.04
N VAL A 64 -2.69 -7.30 19.32
CA VAL A 64 -1.71 -7.48 20.40
C VAL A 64 -0.92 -8.77 20.15
N GLY A 65 0.41 -8.66 20.19
CA GLY A 65 1.31 -9.79 19.96
C GLY A 65 1.77 -9.97 18.51
N ILE A 66 1.20 -9.24 17.53
CA ILE A 66 1.76 -9.20 16.18
C ILE A 66 3.11 -8.48 16.22
N ARG A 67 4.15 -9.11 15.67
CA ARG A 67 5.53 -8.57 15.68
C ARG A 67 5.67 -7.48 14.62
N ASN A 68 6.57 -6.54 14.87
CA ASN A 68 6.90 -5.42 13.95
C ASN A 68 5.67 -4.62 13.51
N LEU A 69 4.62 -4.58 14.33
CA LEU A 69 3.40 -3.83 14.05
C LEU A 69 3.41 -2.48 14.77
N LYS A 70 2.98 -1.43 14.06
CA LYS A 70 2.77 -0.08 14.58
C LYS A 70 1.36 0.38 14.21
N ILE A 71 0.57 0.75 15.21
CA ILE A 71 -0.71 1.43 15.01
C ILE A 71 -0.47 2.94 14.97
N ILE A 72 -1.03 3.61 13.97
CA ILE A 72 -0.91 5.05 13.75
C ILE A 72 -2.33 5.63 13.74
N TYR A 73 -2.73 6.28 14.82
CA TYR A 73 -4.02 6.96 14.88
C TYR A 73 -3.95 8.26 14.08
N THR A 74 -4.80 8.38 13.07
CA THR A 74 -4.84 9.56 12.19
C THR A 74 -5.56 10.74 12.84
N GLY A 75 -6.50 10.45 13.75
CA GLY A 75 -7.40 11.45 14.32
C GLY A 75 -8.51 11.90 13.35
N LEU A 76 -8.66 11.23 12.21
CA LEU A 76 -9.58 11.59 11.14
C LEU A 76 -10.69 10.56 10.96
N THR A 77 -11.81 11.00 10.43
CA THR A 77 -12.99 10.19 10.14
C THR A 77 -13.21 10.09 8.63
N GLY A 78 -13.70 8.94 8.16
CA GLY A 78 -14.12 8.74 6.77
C GLY A 78 -12.99 8.41 5.79
N HIS A 79 -13.33 8.52 4.50
CA HIS A 79 -12.55 8.04 3.36
C HIS A 79 -11.13 8.58 3.25
N ILE A 80 -10.85 9.74 3.86
CA ILE A 80 -9.50 10.33 3.88
C ILE A 80 -8.45 9.39 4.47
N ASN A 81 -8.87 8.49 5.38
CA ASN A 81 -8.00 7.48 5.97
C ASN A 81 -7.42 6.50 4.95
N MET A 82 -8.05 6.29 3.78
CA MET A 82 -7.49 5.45 2.71
C MET A 82 -6.15 6.00 2.22
N SER A 83 -6.01 7.33 2.10
CA SER A 83 -4.77 7.97 1.66
C SER A 83 -3.67 7.96 2.73
N TYR A 84 -4.02 7.89 4.01
CA TYR A 84 -3.02 8.00 5.08
C TYR A 84 -2.02 6.84 5.10
N ARG A 85 -2.41 5.65 4.64
CA ARG A 85 -1.49 4.51 4.48
C ARG A 85 -0.38 4.78 3.45
N PHE A 86 -0.56 5.72 2.53
CA PHE A 86 0.43 6.02 1.50
C PHE A 86 1.69 6.66 2.11
N PHE A 87 1.56 7.35 3.24
CA PHE A 87 2.63 8.19 3.82
C PHE A 87 3.64 7.42 4.67
N SER A 88 3.53 6.09 4.75
CA SER A 88 4.51 5.27 5.46
C SER A 88 5.94 5.44 4.89
N ILE A 89 6.07 5.72 3.58
CA ILE A 89 7.35 6.03 2.95
C ILE A 89 7.94 7.38 3.38
N ASP A 90 7.18 8.28 4.00
CA ASP A 90 7.73 9.58 4.44
C ASP A 90 8.54 9.47 5.74
N TYR A 91 8.38 8.37 6.49
CA TYR A 91 9.13 8.12 7.73
C TYR A 91 10.62 7.86 7.44
N PRO A 92 11.59 8.55 8.10
CA PRO A 92 13.01 8.45 7.77
C PRO A 92 13.59 7.02 7.77
N GLU A 93 13.06 6.14 8.61
CA GLU A 93 13.49 4.74 8.73
C GLU A 93 12.93 3.81 7.64
N VAL A 94 11.93 4.22 6.87
CA VAL A 94 11.26 3.37 5.88
C VAL A 94 11.96 3.48 4.53
N SER A 95 12.58 2.39 4.07
CA SER A 95 13.24 2.35 2.77
C SER A 95 12.32 1.90 1.64
N ILE A 96 11.34 1.05 1.94
CA ILE A 96 10.36 0.54 0.97
C ILE A 96 9.01 0.50 1.69
N ALA A 97 7.96 0.97 1.03
CA ALA A 97 6.60 0.87 1.52
C ALA A 97 5.69 0.25 0.47
N PHE A 98 4.72 -0.53 0.92
CA PHE A 98 3.65 -1.08 0.09
C PHE A 98 2.31 -0.64 0.66
N SER A 99 1.43 -0.12 -0.19
CA SER A 99 0.05 0.18 0.19
C SER A 99 -0.82 -1.03 -0.07
N ARG A 100 -1.58 -1.46 0.94
CA ARG A 100 -2.48 -2.62 0.89
C ARG A 100 -3.83 -2.29 1.54
N ASP A 101 -4.90 -2.86 1.00
CA ASP A 101 -6.19 -2.89 1.69
C ASP A 101 -6.17 -3.94 2.82
N CYS A 102 -6.95 -3.71 3.88
CA CYS A 102 -6.97 -4.59 5.04
C CYS A 102 -7.58 -5.96 4.75
N ASP A 103 -8.49 -6.02 3.79
CA ASP A 103 -9.23 -7.21 3.33
C ASP A 103 -8.53 -7.98 2.21
N CYS A 104 -7.37 -7.51 1.73
CA CYS A 104 -6.57 -8.17 0.69
C CYS A 104 -5.48 -9.07 1.29
N ARG A 105 -5.66 -10.39 1.22
CA ARG A 105 -4.65 -11.38 1.64
C ARG A 105 -3.35 -11.26 0.83
N ILE A 106 -2.22 -11.59 1.45
CA ILE A 106 -0.97 -11.82 0.72
C ILE A 106 -0.91 -13.30 0.31
N ILE A 107 -1.15 -13.56 -0.97
CA ILE A 107 -1.00 -14.89 -1.58
C ILE A 107 0.35 -15.01 -2.31
N ALA A 108 0.62 -16.17 -2.91
CA ALA A 108 1.87 -16.42 -3.65
C ALA A 108 2.08 -15.41 -4.80
N ARG A 109 0.98 -14.95 -5.42
CA ARG A 109 1.01 -13.97 -6.50
C ARG A 109 1.46 -12.58 -6.03
N ASP A 110 0.98 -12.13 -4.86
CA ASP A 110 1.48 -10.92 -4.21
C ASP A 110 2.97 -11.02 -3.88
N GLN A 111 3.38 -12.18 -3.34
CA GLN A 111 4.77 -12.41 -2.97
C GLN A 111 5.70 -12.32 -4.17
N TYR A 112 5.31 -12.90 -5.31
CA TYR A 112 6.05 -12.79 -6.56
C TYR A 112 6.25 -11.32 -6.96
N CYS A 113 5.16 -10.55 -6.99
CA CYS A 113 5.21 -9.13 -7.33
C CYS A 113 6.11 -8.35 -6.34
N ILE A 114 5.89 -8.50 -5.04
CA ILE A 114 6.65 -7.80 -3.98
C ILE A 114 8.15 -8.12 -4.08
N ASN A 115 8.50 -9.40 -4.15
CA ASN A 115 9.90 -9.83 -4.17
C ASN A 115 10.61 -9.38 -5.46
N THR A 116 9.94 -9.49 -6.60
CA THR A 116 10.46 -9.02 -7.89
C THR A 116 10.72 -7.51 -7.85
N PHE A 117 9.79 -6.73 -7.29
CA PHE A 117 9.98 -5.29 -7.15
C PHE A 117 11.15 -4.94 -6.23
N ILE A 118 11.26 -5.59 -5.07
CA ILE A 118 12.37 -5.37 -4.12
C ILE A 118 13.72 -5.61 -4.81
N GLN A 119 13.83 -6.69 -5.59
CA GLN A 119 15.06 -7.07 -6.29
C GLN A 119 15.37 -6.22 -7.53
N SER A 120 14.35 -5.60 -8.13
CA SER A 120 14.52 -4.77 -9.33
C SER A 120 15.27 -3.45 -9.06
N ASN A 121 15.74 -2.79 -10.12
CA ASN A 121 16.25 -1.41 -10.07
C ASN A 121 15.15 -0.34 -10.18
N LYS A 122 13.87 -0.74 -10.32
CA LYS A 122 12.73 0.16 -10.42
C LYS A 122 12.41 0.76 -9.04
N MET A 123 11.87 1.98 -9.06
CA MET A 123 11.65 2.79 -7.84
C MET A 123 10.20 2.77 -7.37
N PHE A 124 9.28 2.36 -8.24
CA PHE A 124 7.86 2.23 -7.94
C PHE A 124 7.32 0.93 -8.55
N GLN A 125 6.27 0.36 -7.96
CA GLN A 125 5.56 -0.81 -8.43
C GLN A 125 4.09 -0.50 -8.57
N ILE A 126 3.49 -0.88 -9.69
CA ILE A 126 2.05 -0.84 -9.94
C ILE A 126 1.60 -2.27 -10.21
N ILE A 127 0.47 -2.70 -9.64
CA ILE A 127 -0.12 -4.01 -9.94
C ILE A 127 -1.56 -3.82 -10.42
N ARG A 128 -1.86 -4.32 -11.62
CA ARG A 128 -3.20 -4.32 -12.24
C ARG A 128 -3.53 -5.70 -12.79
N ASP A 129 -3.95 -6.55 -11.87
CA ASP A 129 -4.10 -7.98 -12.13
C ASP A 129 -5.56 -8.47 -12.32
N ASN A 130 -6.53 -7.57 -12.40
CA ASN A 130 -7.95 -7.86 -12.64
C ASN A 130 -8.53 -6.87 -13.64
N ARG A 131 -9.61 -7.22 -14.33
CA ARG A 131 -10.29 -6.35 -15.30
C ARG A 131 -10.81 -5.02 -14.71
N SER A 132 -11.15 -5.01 -13.43
CA SER A 132 -11.60 -3.82 -12.70
C SER A 132 -10.44 -2.95 -12.20
N HIS A 133 -9.18 -3.30 -12.51
CA HIS A 133 -8.00 -2.52 -12.17
C HIS A 133 -7.66 -1.50 -13.26
N ASP A 134 -8.67 -0.80 -13.78
CA ASP A 134 -8.60 0.10 -14.93
C ASP A 134 -8.13 1.53 -14.60
N VAL A 135 -7.63 1.73 -13.38
CA VAL A 135 -7.02 2.99 -12.93
C VAL A 135 -5.50 2.95 -13.07
N SER A 136 -4.86 4.13 -13.10
CA SER A 136 -3.41 4.23 -13.28
C SER A 136 -2.62 3.64 -12.11
N ILE A 137 -3.07 3.88 -10.87
CA ILE A 137 -2.55 3.26 -9.65
C ILE A 137 -3.74 2.98 -8.73
N LEU A 138 -3.97 1.70 -8.40
CA LEU A 138 -4.95 1.29 -7.39
C LEU A 138 -4.52 1.72 -6.00
N GLY A 139 -5.45 2.17 -5.15
CA GLY A 139 -5.12 2.59 -3.78
C GLY A 139 -4.44 1.49 -2.94
N GLY A 140 -4.86 0.23 -3.11
CA GLY A 140 -4.42 -0.91 -2.31
C GLY A 140 -3.37 -1.83 -2.94
N MET A 141 -2.78 -1.50 -4.10
CA MET A 141 -1.88 -2.42 -4.81
C MET A 141 -0.69 -1.73 -5.49
N TRP A 142 0.21 -1.18 -4.68
CA TRP A 142 1.47 -0.59 -5.18
C TRP A 142 2.59 -0.61 -4.14
N GLY A 143 3.82 -0.40 -4.62
CA GLY A 143 5.02 -0.30 -3.80
C GLY A 143 5.90 0.88 -4.20
N ILE A 144 6.65 1.43 -3.26
CA ILE A 144 7.56 2.57 -3.48
C ILE A 144 8.86 2.37 -2.72
N LYS A 145 9.98 2.74 -3.35
CA LYS A 145 11.29 2.87 -2.69
C LYS A 145 11.55 4.32 -2.30
N LYS A 146 12.23 4.53 -1.17
CA LYS A 146 12.63 5.86 -0.71
C LYS A 146 13.40 6.58 -1.81
N GLY A 147 13.04 7.83 -2.07
CA GLY A 147 13.65 8.64 -3.13
C GLY A 147 13.06 8.43 -4.52
N ALA A 148 11.99 7.64 -4.68
CA ALA A 148 11.24 7.59 -5.95
C ALA A 148 10.64 8.96 -6.31
N ILE A 149 10.23 9.71 -5.27
CA ILE A 149 9.65 11.05 -5.32
C ILE A 149 10.45 11.93 -4.36
N ASP A 150 10.91 13.08 -4.85
CA ASP A 150 11.80 13.97 -4.08
C ASP A 150 11.08 14.76 -2.98
N THR A 151 9.76 14.90 -3.11
CA THR A 151 8.89 15.57 -2.14
C THR A 151 8.15 14.53 -1.29
N PRO A 152 8.02 14.73 0.04
CA PRO A 152 7.20 13.87 0.88
C PRO A 152 5.78 13.71 0.31
N LEU A 153 5.28 12.48 0.30
CA LEU A 153 4.01 12.14 -0.31
C LEU A 153 2.85 12.86 0.38
N TYR A 154 2.94 13.06 1.70
CA TYR A 154 2.00 13.87 2.47
C TYR A 154 1.90 15.33 1.97
N LYS A 155 3.00 15.93 1.51
CA LYS A 155 2.96 17.32 0.97
C LYS A 155 2.24 17.37 -0.37
N LEU A 156 2.41 16.36 -1.22
CA LEU A 156 1.65 16.23 -2.47
C LEU A 156 0.16 16.04 -2.16
N PHE A 157 -0.15 15.17 -1.19
CA PHE A 157 -1.52 14.95 -0.73
C PHE A 157 -2.15 16.21 -0.17
N LYS A 158 -1.43 17.00 0.64
CA LYS A 158 -1.93 18.26 1.19
C LYS A 158 -2.30 19.22 0.05
N LYS A 159 -1.47 19.32 -0.99
CA LYS A 159 -1.77 20.14 -2.17
C LYS A 159 -3.04 19.67 -2.89
N TYR A 160 -3.22 18.36 -3.07
CA TYR A 160 -4.44 17.80 -3.64
C TYR A 160 -5.66 18.11 -2.77
N SER A 161 -5.58 17.79 -1.48
CA SER A 161 -6.67 18.00 -0.51
C SER A 161 -7.07 19.47 -0.39
N ASP A 162 -6.13 20.40 -0.45
CA ASP A 162 -6.41 21.85 -0.37
C ASP A 162 -7.01 22.41 -1.65
N SER A 163 -6.75 21.77 -2.80
CA SER A 163 -7.33 22.15 -4.08
C SER A 163 -8.70 21.52 -4.35
N LYS A 164 -9.10 20.54 -3.54
CA LYS A 164 -10.33 19.80 -3.76
C LYS A 164 -11.54 20.65 -3.41
N ILE A 165 -12.53 20.66 -4.30
CA ILE A 165 -13.84 21.25 -4.06
C ILE A 165 -14.76 20.14 -3.54
N GLY A 166 -15.34 20.34 -2.36
CA GLY A 166 -16.22 19.36 -1.72
C GLY A 166 -15.50 18.44 -0.73
N GLU A 167 -16.25 17.50 -0.16
CA GLU A 167 -15.72 16.56 0.84
C GLU A 167 -14.85 15.48 0.20
N TYR A 168 -13.93 14.94 1.01
CA TYR A 168 -13.09 13.81 0.60
C TYR A 168 -13.91 12.51 0.65
N GLY A 169 -14.20 11.94 -0.50
CA GLY A 169 -15.03 10.77 -0.72
C GLY A 169 -14.28 9.54 -1.22
N TYR A 170 -15.07 8.52 -1.58
CA TYR A 170 -14.57 7.27 -2.14
C TYR A 170 -13.96 7.48 -3.54
N GLY A 171 -12.77 6.91 -3.78
CA GLY A 171 -12.03 7.03 -5.05
C GLY A 171 -11.06 8.21 -5.12
N ASP A 172 -11.14 9.15 -4.18
CA ASP A 172 -10.27 10.32 -4.11
C ASP A 172 -8.80 9.98 -3.81
N ASP A 173 -8.57 8.84 -3.17
CA ASP A 173 -7.23 8.31 -2.94
C ASP A 173 -6.58 7.91 -4.26
N GLN A 174 -7.35 7.29 -5.16
CA GLN A 174 -6.90 6.94 -6.50
C GLN A 174 -6.82 8.16 -7.43
N GLU A 175 -7.71 9.15 -7.28
CA GLU A 175 -7.62 10.42 -8.01
C GLU A 175 -6.31 11.16 -7.65
N PHE A 176 -5.98 11.25 -6.36
CA PHE A 176 -4.71 11.78 -5.88
C PHE A 176 -3.52 11.04 -6.52
N LEU A 177 -3.53 9.70 -6.46
CA LEU A 177 -2.47 8.89 -7.06
C LEU A 177 -2.35 9.16 -8.57
N ALA A 178 -3.46 9.23 -9.29
CA ALA A 178 -3.49 9.45 -10.73
C ALA A 178 -2.97 10.83 -11.14
N GLN A 179 -3.32 11.89 -10.42
CA GLN A 179 -3.00 13.27 -10.79
C GLN A 179 -1.64 13.74 -10.25
N TYR A 180 -1.25 13.32 -9.05
CA TYR A 180 -0.09 13.87 -8.34
C TYR A 180 1.09 12.89 -8.25
N VAL A 181 0.85 11.58 -8.32
CA VAL A 181 1.88 10.56 -8.11
C VAL A 181 2.29 9.91 -9.44
N TYR A 182 1.32 9.39 -10.17
CA TYR A 182 1.54 8.63 -11.41
C TYR A 182 2.40 9.36 -12.45
N PRO A 183 2.22 10.67 -12.74
CA PRO A 183 3.07 11.38 -13.69
C PRO A 183 4.56 11.41 -13.31
N ILE A 184 4.87 11.33 -12.01
CA ILE A 184 6.24 11.35 -11.48
C ILE A 184 6.85 9.95 -11.54
N VAL A 185 6.07 8.93 -11.20
CA VAL A 185 6.59 7.57 -10.99
C VAL A 185 6.51 6.68 -12.22
N LYS A 186 5.60 6.95 -13.18
CA LYS A 186 5.43 6.17 -14.42
C LYS A 186 6.75 5.77 -15.09
N PRO A 187 7.70 6.68 -15.41
CA PRO A 187 8.95 6.30 -16.08
C PRO A 187 9.89 5.44 -15.20
N LYS A 188 9.63 5.36 -13.88
CA LYS A 188 10.43 4.63 -12.89
C LYS A 188 9.74 3.35 -12.39
N SER A 189 8.55 3.03 -12.92
CA SER A 189 7.70 1.95 -12.44
C SER A 189 8.09 0.58 -13.01
N LEU A 190 7.92 -0.45 -12.18
CA LEU A 190 7.71 -1.84 -12.57
C LEU A 190 6.20 -2.09 -12.57
N ILE A 191 5.62 -2.41 -13.71
CA ILE A 191 4.17 -2.52 -13.86
C ILE A 191 3.83 -3.97 -14.09
N PHE A 192 3.11 -4.56 -13.14
CA PHE A 192 2.56 -5.91 -13.27
C PHE A 192 1.15 -5.82 -13.82
N ASP A 193 0.87 -6.57 -14.89
CA ASP A 193 -0.41 -6.54 -15.58
C ASP A 193 -0.91 -7.97 -15.83
N GLY A 194 -2.20 -8.20 -15.59
CA GLY A 194 -2.88 -9.47 -15.83
C GLY A 194 -3.15 -9.79 -17.30
N ARG A 195 -2.38 -9.21 -18.23
CA ARG A 195 -2.53 -9.28 -19.70
C ARG A 195 -3.74 -8.51 -20.25
N PHE A 196 -4.15 -7.44 -19.58
CA PHE A 196 -5.21 -6.55 -20.01
C PHE A 196 -4.69 -5.36 -20.82
N HIS A 197 -3.42 -4.97 -20.63
CA HIS A 197 -2.76 -3.87 -21.33
C HIS A 197 -3.58 -2.57 -21.31
N PHE A 198 -4.02 -2.14 -20.10
CA PHE A 198 -4.89 -0.99 -19.91
C PHE A 198 -4.35 0.32 -20.53
N PHE A 199 -3.02 0.51 -20.53
CA PHE A 199 -2.37 1.70 -21.06
C PHE A 199 -1.32 1.30 -22.10
N LYS A 200 -1.46 1.83 -23.32
CA LYS A 200 -0.65 1.42 -24.49
C LYS A 200 0.80 1.90 -24.46
N ASP A 201 1.08 2.94 -23.68
CA ASP A 201 2.39 3.57 -23.58
C ASP A 201 3.21 3.09 -22.36
N GLU A 202 2.83 1.94 -21.80
CA GLU A 202 3.49 1.32 -20.65
C GLU A 202 4.15 -0.01 -21.02
N GLU A 203 5.38 -0.19 -20.53
CA GLU A 203 6.04 -1.50 -20.51
C GLU A 203 5.55 -2.30 -19.30
N VAL A 204 4.88 -3.42 -19.55
CA VAL A 204 4.30 -4.27 -18.50
C VAL A 204 5.02 -5.62 -18.40
N VAL A 205 5.04 -6.16 -17.20
CA VAL A 205 5.53 -7.50 -16.87
C VAL A 205 4.32 -8.37 -16.54
N ASN A 206 4.23 -9.53 -17.19
CA ASN A 206 3.21 -10.51 -16.87
C ASN A 206 3.51 -11.18 -15.53
N ILE A 207 2.46 -11.49 -14.79
CA ILE A 207 2.59 -12.24 -13.55
C ILE A 207 2.43 -13.73 -13.87
N ASP A 208 3.55 -14.43 -13.98
CA ASP A 208 3.62 -15.85 -14.33
C ASP A 208 3.85 -16.71 -13.08
N VAL A 209 2.76 -17.04 -12.37
CA VAL A 209 2.75 -17.96 -11.21
C VAL A 209 1.65 -19.00 -11.44
N PRO A 210 1.85 -20.29 -11.10
CA PRO A 210 0.87 -21.35 -11.37
C PRO A 210 -0.52 -21.06 -10.77
N ASP A 211 -1.55 -21.38 -11.55
CA ASP A 211 -2.96 -20.92 -11.52
C ASP A 211 -3.80 -21.27 -10.26
N GLU A 212 -3.22 -21.49 -9.08
CA GLU A 212 -4.01 -21.99 -7.95
C GLU A 212 -4.81 -20.90 -7.19
N ILE A 213 -4.58 -19.60 -7.40
CA ILE A 213 -5.45 -18.51 -6.89
C ILE A 213 -5.48 -17.35 -7.89
N THR A 214 -6.68 -16.83 -8.15
CA THR A 214 -7.02 -16.14 -9.40
C THR A 214 -6.39 -14.76 -9.60
N GLU A 215 -6.15 -13.94 -8.56
CA GLU A 215 -5.68 -12.55 -8.72
C GLU A 215 -4.94 -12.00 -7.47
N VAL A 216 -3.97 -11.09 -7.66
CA VAL A 216 -3.32 -10.32 -6.58
C VAL A 216 -4.36 -9.55 -5.76
N GLY A 217 -4.25 -9.59 -4.44
CA GLY A 217 -5.18 -8.88 -3.55
C GLY A 217 -6.54 -9.56 -3.42
N THR A 218 -6.55 -10.89 -3.33
CA THR A 218 -7.80 -11.64 -3.11
C THR A 218 -8.50 -11.16 -1.83
N LEU A 219 -9.75 -10.72 -1.99
CA LEU A 219 -10.59 -10.19 -0.93
C LEU A 219 -11.13 -11.31 -0.05
N GLU A 220 -11.02 -11.16 1.27
CA GLU A 220 -11.69 -12.02 2.24
C GLU A 220 -12.71 -11.20 3.03
N PHE A 221 -13.99 -11.30 2.66
CA PHE A 221 -15.08 -10.70 3.42
C PHE A 221 -15.61 -11.71 4.45
N VAL A 222 -15.76 -11.28 5.70
CA VAL A 222 -16.45 -12.06 6.73
C VAL A 222 -17.90 -12.31 6.25
N GLY A 223 -18.20 -13.54 5.83
CA GLY A 223 -19.54 -13.95 5.42
C GLY A 223 -19.67 -14.73 4.11
N ARG A 224 -18.57 -15.00 3.38
CA ARG A 224 -18.57 -16.06 2.35
C ARG A 224 -17.38 -17.00 2.60
N PRO A 225 -17.62 -18.33 2.72
CA PRO A 225 -16.51 -19.27 2.66
C PRO A 225 -15.87 -19.20 1.28
N MET A 226 -14.55 -19.42 1.23
CA MET A 226 -13.81 -19.66 -0.02
C MET A 226 -14.47 -20.76 -0.86
#